data_AF-A0AAV1HLE2-F1
#
_entry.id   AF-A0AAV1HLE2-F1
#
_cell.length_a   1.000
_cell.length_b   1.000
_cell.length_c   1.000
_cell.angle_alpha   90.00
_cell.angle_beta   90.00
_cell.angle_gamma   90.00
#
_symmetry.space_group_name_H-M   'P 1'
#
loop_
_entity.id
_entity.type
_entity.pdbx_description
1 polymer ?
#
loop_
_entity_poly.entity_id
_entity_poly.type
_entity_poly.pdbx_seq_one_letter_code
_entity_poly.pdbx_strand_id
1 'polypeptide(L)'
;MDALQADIDQLEAEKAELKQRVNNQSKMTINALRGPLSSGIASIVEGSAGGLPQSLVGPVQVVDSPLLRKQVEAQRLSIKQLKNENNRLKADKMRAQLASLPPLCPPRLPQLSRENCTSPDGPNTGIYRRTDQLLATLLKLSAEVKVVDVTGKTSISASAQLLEQTAHLQNLSDALVKLKGEVAKHVVSFQPGAKASTDFATFPVSSFVKAKEEKQTGHVFVGRVALPCIHGQEQVHRLVLSQQQLQKVHRLLMA
;
A
#
# COMPACT_ATOMS: atom_id res chain seq x y z
N MET A 1 -29.05 -65.00 35.44
CA MET A 1 -29.10 -64.39 34.09
C MET A 1 -29.96 -63.12 34.11
N ASP A 2 -31.14 -63.12 34.73
CA ASP A 2 -32.01 -61.92 34.81
C ASP A 2 -31.44 -60.70 35.54
N ALA A 3 -30.72 -60.90 36.65
CA ALA A 3 -30.14 -59.77 37.39
C ALA A 3 -29.12 -58.95 36.58
N LEU A 4 -28.36 -59.62 35.70
CA LEU A 4 -27.40 -58.94 34.82
C LEU A 4 -28.10 -58.22 33.67
N GLN A 5 -29.24 -58.74 33.21
CA GLN A 5 -30.02 -58.06 32.18
C GLN A 5 -30.69 -56.79 32.73
N ALA A 6 -31.16 -56.82 33.98
CA ALA A 6 -31.70 -55.64 34.66
C ALA A 6 -30.64 -54.54 34.85
N ASP A 7 -29.40 -54.92 35.20
CA ASP A 7 -28.28 -53.96 35.30
C ASP A 7 -27.93 -53.36 33.94
N ILE A 8 -27.97 -54.15 32.85
CA ILE A 8 -27.73 -53.66 31.48
C ILE A 8 -28.81 -52.64 31.10
N ASP A 9 -30.08 -52.99 31.29
CA ASP A 9 -31.20 -52.11 30.94
C ASP A 9 -31.19 -50.82 31.77
N GLN A 10 -30.79 -50.91 33.05
CA GLN A 10 -30.62 -49.75 33.93
C GLN A 10 -29.47 -48.83 33.48
N LEU A 11 -28.33 -49.41 33.11
CA LEU A 11 -27.19 -48.64 32.57
C LEU A 11 -27.54 -47.98 31.22
N GLU A 12 -28.35 -48.63 30.39
CA GLU A 12 -28.84 -48.04 29.14
C GLU A 12 -29.79 -46.87 29.39
N ALA A 13 -30.67 -46.97 30.39
CA ALA A 13 -31.55 -45.89 30.81
C ALA A 13 -30.77 -44.68 31.35
N GLU A 14 -29.78 -44.92 32.22
CA GLU A 14 -28.92 -43.85 32.78
C GLU A 14 -28.09 -43.18 31.68
N LYS A 15 -27.58 -43.92 30.71
CA LYS A 15 -26.87 -43.38 29.54
C LYS A 15 -27.77 -42.49 28.68
N ALA A 16 -29.01 -42.89 28.46
CA ALA A 16 -29.98 -42.10 27.70
C ALA A 16 -30.33 -40.80 28.45
N GLU A 17 -30.52 -40.87 29.76
CA GLU A 17 -30.76 -39.70 30.61
C GLU A 17 -29.56 -38.76 30.60
N LEU A 18 -28.32 -39.28 30.74
CA LEU A 18 -27.11 -38.47 30.70
C LEU A 18 -26.97 -37.75 29.35
N LYS A 19 -27.25 -38.44 28.25
CA LYS A 19 -27.21 -37.86 26.90
C LYS A 19 -28.25 -36.75 26.73
N GLN A 20 -29.45 -36.93 27.28
CA GLN A 20 -30.48 -35.91 27.28
C GLN A 20 -30.08 -34.70 28.15
N ARG A 21 -29.51 -34.94 29.34
CA ARG A 21 -29.05 -33.90 30.26
C ARG A 21 -27.93 -33.06 29.64
N VAL A 22 -26.96 -33.69 28.97
CA VAL A 22 -25.90 -33.01 28.20
C VAL A 22 -26.47 -32.19 27.04
N ASN A 23 -27.43 -32.73 26.30
CA ASN A 23 -28.07 -32.00 25.19
C ASN A 23 -28.86 -30.77 25.69
N ASN A 24 -29.55 -30.89 26.82
CA ASN A 24 -30.29 -29.78 27.44
C ASN A 24 -29.33 -28.71 28.00
N GLN A 25 -28.22 -29.13 28.61
CA GLN A 25 -27.18 -28.21 29.10
C GLN A 25 -26.49 -27.47 27.95
N SER A 26 -26.23 -28.15 26.83
CA SER A 26 -25.71 -27.54 25.59
C SER A 26 -26.68 -26.49 25.04
N LYS A 27 -28.00 -26.78 25.02
CA LYS A 27 -29.02 -25.82 24.57
C LYS A 27 -29.17 -24.60 25.48
N MET A 28 -29.06 -24.75 26.81
CA MET A 28 -29.06 -23.60 27.73
C MET A 28 -27.83 -22.70 27.54
N THR A 29 -26.67 -23.29 27.24
CA THR A 29 -25.42 -22.55 27.02
C THR A 29 -25.45 -21.74 25.71
N ILE A 30 -26.09 -22.25 24.67
CA ILE A 30 -26.24 -21.55 23.38
C ILE A 30 -27.22 -20.37 23.48
N ASN A 31 -28.27 -20.48 24.28
CA ASN A 31 -29.25 -19.38 24.48
C ASN A 31 -28.72 -18.24 25.38
N ALA A 32 -27.75 -18.52 26.26
CA ALA A 32 -27.11 -17.50 27.11
C ALA A 32 -26.10 -16.61 26.36
N LEU A 33 -25.68 -16.99 25.15
CA LEU A 33 -24.68 -16.26 24.35
C LEU A 33 -25.29 -15.24 23.35
N ARG A 34 -26.62 -15.08 23.31
CA ARG A 34 -27.31 -14.15 22.37
C ARG A 34 -28.06 -12.99 23.05
N GLY A 35 -28.01 -12.87 24.38
CA GLY A 35 -28.58 -11.74 25.13
C GLY A 35 -27.50 -10.81 25.71
N PRO A 36 -27.77 -9.52 25.94
CA PRO A 36 -26.80 -8.60 26.53
C PRO A 36 -26.47 -9.03 27.97
N LEU A 37 -25.16 -9.14 28.26
CA LEU A 37 -24.60 -9.45 29.57
C LEU A 37 -25.04 -8.39 30.59
N SER A 38 -26.07 -8.68 31.40
CA SER A 38 -26.37 -7.90 32.59
C SER A 38 -25.38 -8.27 33.69
N SER A 39 -24.57 -7.28 34.04
CA SER A 39 -23.71 -7.20 35.23
C SER A 39 -24.31 -7.89 36.48
N GLY A 40 -23.48 -8.66 37.18
CA GLY A 40 -23.88 -9.34 38.42
C GLY A 40 -22.71 -10.06 39.10
N ILE A 41 -21.66 -9.33 39.46
CA ILE A 41 -20.67 -9.82 40.43
C ILE A 41 -21.25 -9.52 41.82
N ALA A 42 -21.90 -10.51 42.43
CA ALA A 42 -22.27 -10.47 43.84
C ALA A 42 -21.23 -11.23 44.66
N SER A 43 -20.49 -10.44 45.42
CA SER A 43 -19.71 -10.80 46.60
C SER A 43 -20.39 -11.86 47.48
N ILE A 44 -19.69 -12.96 47.73
CA ILE A 44 -19.92 -13.82 48.89
C ILE A 44 -18.55 -14.09 49.52
N VAL A 45 -18.16 -13.19 50.43
CA VAL A 45 -17.17 -13.45 51.47
C VAL A 45 -17.97 -13.39 52.76
N GLU A 46 -18.32 -14.56 53.28
CA GLU A 46 -18.83 -14.72 54.64
C GLU A 46 -18.03 -15.84 55.28
N GLY A 47 -17.15 -15.46 56.20
CA GLY A 47 -16.43 -16.38 57.04
C GLY A 47 -17.32 -16.84 58.18
N SER A 48 -17.36 -18.15 58.42
CA SER A 48 -17.68 -18.67 59.74
C SER A 48 -17.05 -20.04 59.97
N ALA A 49 -16.53 -20.19 61.17
CA ALA A 49 -15.69 -21.27 61.64
C ALA A 49 -16.47 -22.57 61.90
N GLY A 50 -15.80 -23.72 61.75
CA GLY A 50 -16.14 -24.95 62.47
C GLY A 50 -16.28 -26.21 61.62
N GLY A 51 -15.45 -27.22 61.91
CA GLY A 51 -15.78 -28.64 61.72
C GLY A 51 -15.24 -29.33 60.46
N LEU A 52 -14.21 -30.17 60.64
CA LEU A 52 -13.68 -31.15 59.66
C LEU A 52 -14.73 -32.26 59.36
N PRO A 53 -14.60 -33.03 58.26
CA PRO A 53 -13.64 -34.13 58.23
C PRO A 53 -12.75 -34.15 56.98
N GLN A 54 -11.48 -34.48 57.24
CA GLN A 54 -10.53 -35.01 56.26
C GLN A 54 -11.14 -36.20 55.52
N SER A 55 -11.28 -36.10 54.21
CA SER A 55 -11.23 -37.25 53.33
C SER A 55 -10.72 -36.80 51.96
N LEU A 56 -9.84 -37.62 51.38
CA LEU A 56 -9.31 -37.55 50.02
C LEU A 56 -8.08 -36.64 49.80
N VAL A 57 -6.97 -37.03 50.44
CA VAL A 57 -5.64 -36.80 49.88
C VAL A 57 -5.45 -37.78 48.71
N GLY A 58 -5.94 -37.40 47.54
CA GLY A 58 -5.43 -37.90 46.26
C GLY A 58 -4.66 -36.77 45.58
N PRO A 59 -3.60 -37.05 44.80
CA PRO A 59 -3.01 -36.02 43.96
C PRO A 59 -4.07 -35.61 42.94
N VAL A 60 -4.79 -34.53 43.24
CA VAL A 60 -5.61 -33.83 42.25
C VAL A 60 -4.61 -33.24 41.27
N GLN A 61 -4.25 -34.03 40.26
CA GLN A 61 -3.72 -33.47 39.03
C GLN A 61 -4.82 -32.58 38.49
N VAL A 62 -4.72 -31.28 38.80
CA VAL A 62 -5.49 -30.24 38.15
C VAL A 62 -5.00 -30.23 36.71
N VAL A 63 -5.57 -31.13 35.91
CA VAL A 63 -5.51 -31.03 34.47
C VAL A 63 -6.22 -29.73 34.16
N ASP A 64 -5.46 -28.68 33.87
CA ASP A 64 -6.01 -27.40 33.42
C ASP A 64 -7.13 -27.69 32.44
N SER A 65 -8.36 -27.33 32.79
CA SER A 65 -9.49 -27.53 31.89
C SER A 65 -9.12 -26.89 30.55
N PRO A 66 -9.09 -27.64 29.43
CA PRO A 66 -8.68 -27.09 28.14
C PRO A 66 -9.57 -25.92 27.72
N LEU A 67 -10.80 -25.86 28.24
CA LEU A 67 -11.71 -24.72 28.08
C LEU A 67 -11.23 -23.49 28.85
N LEU A 68 -10.77 -23.64 30.09
CA LEU A 68 -10.23 -22.55 30.91
C LEU A 68 -8.96 -21.97 30.28
N ARG A 69 -8.07 -22.83 29.75
CA ARG A 69 -6.88 -22.36 29.02
C ARG A 69 -7.24 -21.51 27.80
N LYS A 70 -8.21 -21.98 27.00
CA LYS A 70 -8.73 -21.21 25.84
C LYS A 70 -9.35 -19.88 26.27
N GLN A 71 -10.08 -19.86 27.39
CA GLN A 71 -10.67 -18.63 27.93
C GLN A 71 -9.58 -17.63 28.38
N VAL A 72 -8.55 -18.10 29.08
CA VAL A 72 -7.42 -17.26 29.51
C VAL A 72 -6.67 -16.71 28.30
N GLU A 73 -6.45 -17.51 27.26
CA GLU A 73 -5.82 -17.05 26.01
C GLU A 73 -6.66 -15.98 25.29
N ALA A 74 -7.97 -16.18 25.17
CA ALA A 74 -8.88 -15.20 24.58
C ALA A 74 -8.93 -13.88 25.38
N GLN A 75 -8.95 -13.97 26.72
CA GLN A 75 -8.90 -12.80 27.59
C GLN A 75 -7.56 -12.06 27.49
N ARG A 76 -6.44 -12.78 27.45
CA ARG A 76 -5.10 -12.18 27.24
C ARG A 76 -5.03 -11.43 25.90
N LEU A 77 -5.60 -12.00 24.83
CA LEU A 77 -5.68 -11.33 23.53
C LEU A 77 -6.54 -10.06 23.60
N SER A 78 -7.69 -10.14 24.25
CA SER A 78 -8.61 -9.01 24.41
C SER A 78 -7.97 -7.86 25.21
N ILE A 79 -7.27 -8.18 26.31
CA ILE A 79 -6.52 -7.20 27.10
C ILE A 79 -5.41 -6.56 26.27
N LYS A 80 -4.69 -7.34 25.45
CA LYS A 80 -3.67 -6.82 24.54
C LYS A 80 -4.27 -5.84 23.53
N GLN A 81 -5.42 -6.15 22.94
CA GLN A 81 -6.14 -5.26 22.03
C GLN A 81 -6.56 -3.97 22.74
N LEU A 82 -7.19 -4.07 23.91
CA LEU A 82 -7.59 -2.89 24.71
C LEU A 82 -6.39 -2.02 25.08
N LYS A 83 -5.25 -2.62 25.45
CA LYS A 83 -4.02 -1.88 25.73
C LYS A 83 -3.52 -1.13 24.49
N ASN A 84 -3.55 -1.77 23.32
CA ASN A 84 -3.13 -1.14 22.07
C ASN A 84 -4.04 0.03 21.68
N GLU A 85 -5.36 -0.13 21.82
CA GLU A 85 -6.33 0.94 21.56
C GLU A 85 -6.16 2.10 22.53
N ASN A 86 -5.99 1.82 23.83
CA ASN A 86 -5.74 2.84 24.84
C ASN A 86 -4.44 3.61 24.55
N ASN A 87 -3.39 2.89 24.14
CA ASN A 87 -2.13 3.51 23.73
C ASN A 87 -2.30 4.37 22.47
N ARG A 88 -3.07 3.92 21.48
CA ARG A 88 -3.37 4.72 20.28
C ARG A 88 -4.08 6.02 20.66
N LEU A 89 -5.12 5.94 21.49
CA LEU A 89 -5.89 7.10 21.93
C LEU A 89 -5.04 8.08 22.76
N LYS A 90 -4.23 7.57 23.70
CA LYS A 90 -3.30 8.42 24.48
C LYS A 90 -2.26 9.11 23.61
N ALA A 91 -1.77 8.43 22.57
CA ALA A 91 -0.78 8.98 21.65
C ALA A 91 -1.38 9.82 20.51
N ASP A 92 -2.71 9.95 20.42
CA ASP A 92 -3.39 10.53 19.25
C ASP A 92 -3.01 12.00 19.02
N LYS A 93 -3.02 12.82 20.09
CA LYS A 93 -2.60 14.23 20.01
C LYS A 93 -1.16 14.37 19.52
N MET A 94 -0.23 13.59 20.06
CA MET A 94 1.18 13.62 19.66
C MET A 94 1.34 13.15 18.21
N ARG A 95 0.60 12.11 17.81
CA ARG A 95 0.57 11.61 16.43
C ARG A 95 0.07 12.67 15.45
N ALA A 96 -0.99 13.39 15.81
CA ALA A 96 -1.54 14.47 14.99
C ALA A 96 -0.57 15.65 14.86
N GLN A 97 0.10 16.04 15.96
CA GLN A 97 1.12 17.09 15.93
C GLN A 97 2.28 16.73 15.00
N LEU A 98 2.81 15.50 15.10
CA LEU A 98 3.87 15.04 14.21
C LEU A 98 3.40 14.92 12.76
N ALA A 99 2.17 14.44 12.52
CA ALA A 99 1.60 14.31 11.17
C ALA A 99 1.27 15.66 10.51
N SER A 100 1.09 16.73 11.29
CA SER A 100 0.88 18.08 10.78
C SER A 100 2.15 18.70 10.17
N LEU A 101 3.33 18.14 10.50
CA LEU A 101 4.60 18.59 9.95
C LEU A 101 4.80 18.01 8.53
N PRO A 102 5.42 18.75 7.60
CA PRO A 102 5.75 18.23 6.29
C PRO A 102 6.69 17.02 6.36
N PRO A 103 6.46 15.95 5.58
CA PRO A 103 7.34 14.79 5.56
C PRO A 103 8.72 15.14 5.01
N LEU A 104 9.77 14.61 5.65
CA LEU A 104 11.15 14.78 5.19
C LEU A 104 11.50 13.65 4.22
N CYS A 105 11.70 13.99 2.95
CA CYS A 105 12.13 13.07 1.90
C CYS A 105 13.54 13.47 1.44
N PRO A 106 14.61 12.97 2.08
CA PRO A 106 15.96 13.34 1.69
C PRO A 106 16.24 12.87 0.24
N PRO A 107 16.81 13.75 -0.62
CA PRO A 107 17.25 13.34 -1.95
C PRO A 107 18.25 12.19 -1.85
N ARG A 108 18.12 11.19 -2.73
CA ARG A 108 19.13 10.14 -2.85
C ARG A 108 20.37 10.76 -3.50
N LEU A 109 21.38 11.05 -2.70
CA LEU A 109 22.67 11.52 -3.20
C LEU A 109 23.34 10.39 -3.98
N PRO A 110 23.95 10.67 -5.15
CA PRO A 110 24.77 9.69 -5.85
C PRO A 110 25.89 9.23 -4.92
N GLN A 111 26.01 7.92 -4.66
CA GLN A 111 27.13 7.39 -3.90
C GLN A 111 28.42 7.62 -4.72
N LEU A 112 29.32 8.45 -4.20
CA LEU A 112 30.57 8.88 -4.84
C LEU A 112 31.60 7.73 -5.03
N SER A 113 31.31 6.51 -4.57
CA SER A 113 32.23 5.37 -4.58
C SER A 113 31.66 4.18 -5.35
N ARG A 114 31.31 4.42 -6.62
CA ARG A 114 31.13 3.37 -7.62
C ARG A 114 31.35 3.95 -9.03
N GLU A 115 32.54 4.48 -9.24
CA GLU A 115 33.10 4.52 -10.60
C GLU A 115 32.98 3.09 -11.16
N ASN A 116 32.20 2.93 -12.23
CA ASN A 116 31.90 1.70 -12.98
C ASN A 116 30.54 1.00 -12.76
N CYS A 117 29.54 1.61 -12.10
CA CYS A 117 28.16 1.12 -12.26
C CYS A 117 27.20 2.19 -12.76
N THR A 118 27.20 2.38 -14.07
CA THR A 118 25.99 2.69 -14.83
C THR A 118 25.05 1.46 -14.77
N SER A 119 24.44 1.20 -13.63
CA SER A 119 23.30 0.30 -13.56
C SER A 119 22.26 0.88 -12.61
N PRO A 120 21.13 1.38 -13.14
CA PRO A 120 19.93 1.42 -12.33
C PRO A 120 19.54 -0.04 -12.12
N ASP A 121 19.95 -0.64 -11.01
CA ASP A 121 19.54 -2.00 -10.61
C ASP A 121 18.04 -1.99 -10.29
N GLY A 122 17.25 -2.02 -11.36
CA GLY A 122 15.81 -2.15 -11.35
C GLY A 122 15.37 -2.90 -12.62
N PRO A 123 14.20 -3.55 -12.61
CA PRO A 123 13.68 -4.37 -13.71
C PRO A 123 13.40 -3.59 -15.03
N ASN A 124 13.78 -2.32 -15.10
CA ASN A 124 13.38 -1.36 -16.13
C ASN A 124 14.54 -0.84 -17.01
N THR A 125 15.77 -1.38 -16.83
CA THR A 125 16.95 -1.01 -17.65
C THR A 125 16.74 -1.27 -19.15
N GLY A 126 15.90 -2.23 -19.50
CA GLY A 126 15.62 -2.59 -20.89
C GLY A 126 14.93 -1.50 -21.71
N ILE A 127 14.12 -0.64 -21.09
CA ILE A 127 13.47 0.49 -21.81
C ILE A 127 14.50 1.58 -22.08
N TYR A 128 15.34 1.91 -21.10
CA TYR A 128 16.41 2.90 -21.25
C TYR A 128 17.43 2.46 -22.31
N ARG A 129 17.93 1.22 -22.25
CA ARG A 129 18.86 0.68 -23.25
C ARG A 129 18.30 0.72 -24.67
N ARG A 130 17.03 0.34 -24.86
CA ARG A 130 16.36 0.41 -26.17
C ARG A 130 16.19 1.85 -26.65
N THR A 131 15.92 2.78 -25.73
CA THR A 131 15.85 4.22 -26.06
C THR A 131 17.21 4.73 -26.53
N ASP A 132 18.27 4.41 -25.81
CA ASP A 132 19.64 4.83 -26.15
C ASP A 132 20.11 4.23 -27.48
N GLN A 133 19.83 2.94 -27.71
CA GLN A 133 20.16 2.26 -28.96
C GLN A 133 19.41 2.87 -30.16
N LEU A 134 18.12 3.16 -30.00
CA LEU A 134 17.31 3.77 -31.05
C LEU A 134 17.78 5.20 -31.34
N LEU A 135 18.09 5.97 -30.28
CA LEU A 135 18.65 7.31 -30.41
C LEU A 135 20.00 7.29 -31.13
N ALA A 136 20.92 6.42 -30.74
CA ALA A 136 22.22 6.28 -31.40
C ALA A 136 22.09 5.94 -32.88
N THR A 137 21.17 5.02 -33.22
CA THR A 137 20.90 4.64 -34.61
C THR A 137 20.34 5.82 -35.42
N LEU A 138 19.37 6.56 -34.86
CA LEU A 138 18.77 7.73 -35.51
C LEU A 138 19.78 8.87 -35.69
N LEU A 139 20.63 9.14 -34.69
CA LEU A 139 21.69 10.13 -34.79
C LEU A 139 22.74 9.76 -35.84
N LYS A 140 23.09 8.47 -35.94
CA LYS A 140 23.97 7.99 -37.01
C LYS A 140 23.36 8.20 -38.38
N LEU A 141 22.10 7.84 -38.57
CA LEU A 141 21.39 8.02 -39.84
C LEU A 141 21.20 9.49 -40.22
N SER A 142 20.95 10.37 -39.24
CA SER A 142 20.81 11.81 -39.53
C SER A 142 22.14 12.46 -39.92
N ALA A 143 23.26 11.92 -39.45
CA ALA A 143 24.61 12.38 -39.82
C ALA A 143 25.15 11.75 -41.11
N GLU A 144 24.78 10.50 -41.42
CA GLU A 144 25.31 9.72 -42.56
C GLU A 144 24.35 9.67 -43.77
N VAL A 145 23.61 10.75 -44.05
CA VAL A 145 22.71 10.80 -45.22
C VAL A 145 23.52 10.82 -46.51
N LYS A 146 23.41 9.75 -47.32
CA LYS A 146 24.07 9.63 -48.63
C LYS A 146 23.04 9.65 -49.76
N VAL A 147 23.37 10.36 -50.83
CA VAL A 147 22.58 10.35 -52.08
C VAL A 147 22.75 9.00 -52.77
N VAL A 148 21.64 8.48 -53.32
CA VAL A 148 21.62 7.22 -54.07
C VAL A 148 22.32 7.39 -55.41
N ASP A 149 23.23 6.46 -55.74
CA ASP A 149 23.97 6.48 -57.00
C ASP A 149 23.10 5.95 -58.16
N VAL A 150 22.98 6.76 -59.22
CA VAL A 150 22.22 6.42 -60.44
C VAL A 150 23.11 6.05 -61.63
N THR A 151 24.43 6.03 -61.46
CA THR A 151 25.39 5.77 -62.55
C THR A 151 25.43 4.32 -63.03
N GLY A 152 24.63 3.42 -62.43
CA GLY A 152 24.51 2.01 -62.84
C GLY A 152 25.71 1.14 -62.46
N LYS A 153 26.63 1.65 -61.64
CA LYS A 153 27.83 0.92 -61.17
C LYS A 153 27.53 -0.04 -60.03
N THR A 154 26.39 0.12 -59.36
CA THR A 154 25.91 -0.74 -58.29
C THR A 154 24.98 -1.82 -58.83
N SER A 155 25.09 -3.05 -58.31
CA SER A 155 24.25 -4.19 -58.71
C SER A 155 22.76 -4.04 -58.35
N ILE A 156 22.44 -3.06 -57.49
CA ILE A 156 21.08 -2.79 -57.00
C ILE A 156 20.54 -1.57 -57.75
N SER A 157 19.28 -1.66 -58.20
CA SER A 157 18.56 -0.53 -58.81
C SER A 157 18.48 0.65 -57.83
N ALA A 158 18.67 1.87 -58.34
CA ALA A 158 18.52 3.09 -57.55
C ALA A 158 17.12 3.19 -56.89
N SER A 159 16.07 2.73 -57.57
CA SER A 159 14.71 2.66 -57.00
C SER A 159 14.60 1.70 -55.81
N ALA A 160 15.32 0.57 -55.87
CA ALA A 160 15.33 -0.42 -54.79
C ALA A 160 16.12 0.10 -53.57
N GLN A 161 17.24 0.80 -53.79
CA GLN A 161 18.01 1.42 -52.70
C GLN A 161 17.20 2.50 -51.96
N LEU A 162 16.48 3.36 -52.70
CA LEU A 162 15.59 4.36 -52.10
C LEU A 162 14.44 3.70 -51.33
N LEU A 163 13.85 2.64 -51.88
CA LEU A 163 12.78 1.90 -51.22
C LEU A 163 13.27 1.25 -49.92
N GLU A 164 14.47 0.67 -49.92
CA GLU A 164 15.09 0.07 -48.72
C GLU A 164 15.35 1.12 -47.63
N GLN A 165 15.91 2.28 -48.00
CA GLN A 165 16.12 3.39 -47.06
C GLN A 165 14.78 3.87 -46.46
N THR A 166 13.75 3.98 -47.29
CA THR A 166 12.40 4.39 -46.85
C THR A 166 11.77 3.35 -45.93
N ALA A 167 11.87 2.07 -46.27
CA ALA A 167 11.38 0.97 -45.44
C ALA A 167 12.11 0.90 -44.09
N HIS A 168 13.42 1.13 -44.08
CA HIS A 168 14.22 1.18 -42.85
C HIS A 168 13.78 2.34 -41.95
N LEU A 169 13.56 3.54 -42.49
CA LEU A 169 13.04 4.68 -41.73
C LEU A 169 11.62 4.41 -41.19
N GLN A 170 10.76 3.76 -41.97
CA GLN A 170 9.42 3.39 -41.52
C GLN A 170 9.48 2.40 -40.34
N ASN A 171 10.35 1.38 -40.42
CA ASN A 171 10.55 0.43 -39.34
C ASN A 171 11.04 1.10 -38.05
N LEU A 172 11.96 2.06 -38.15
CA LEU A 172 12.44 2.83 -37.01
C LEU A 172 11.34 3.72 -36.41
N SER A 173 10.51 4.33 -37.26
CA SER A 173 9.33 5.09 -36.81
C SER A 173 8.35 4.21 -36.04
N ASP A 174 8.02 3.03 -36.56
CA ASP A 174 7.11 2.09 -35.91
C ASP A 174 7.68 1.59 -34.57
N ALA A 175 8.98 1.32 -34.52
CA ALA A 175 9.68 0.96 -33.28
C ALA A 175 9.63 2.11 -32.25
N LEU A 176 9.79 3.36 -32.67
CA LEU A 176 9.68 4.54 -31.81
C LEU A 176 8.27 4.66 -31.22
N VAL A 177 7.23 4.51 -32.03
CA VAL A 177 5.83 4.57 -31.57
C VAL A 177 5.55 3.50 -30.52
N LYS A 178 6.00 2.27 -30.74
CA LYS A 178 5.89 1.17 -29.76
C LYS A 178 6.62 1.50 -28.46
N LEU A 179 7.88 1.94 -28.56
CA LEU A 179 8.70 2.29 -27.40
C LEU A 179 8.11 3.47 -26.62
N LYS A 180 7.58 4.50 -27.30
CA LYS A 180 6.86 5.62 -26.67
C LYS A 180 5.67 5.13 -25.84
N GLY A 181 4.91 4.17 -26.36
CA GLY A 181 3.80 3.54 -25.65
C GLY A 181 4.27 2.76 -24.41
N GLU A 182 5.36 2.01 -24.52
CA GLU A 182 5.95 1.28 -23.39
C GLU A 182 6.50 2.23 -22.32
N VAL A 183 7.21 3.29 -22.71
CA VAL A 183 7.70 4.34 -21.81
C VAL A 183 6.53 5.02 -21.09
N ALA A 184 5.45 5.34 -21.80
CA ALA A 184 4.27 5.94 -21.19
C ALA A 184 3.65 5.03 -20.12
N LYS A 185 3.50 3.72 -20.41
CA LYS A 185 3.03 2.73 -19.43
C LYS A 185 4.00 2.60 -18.25
N HIS A 186 5.31 2.58 -18.51
CA HIS A 186 6.34 2.45 -17.50
C HIS A 186 6.32 3.63 -16.52
N VAL A 187 6.22 4.86 -17.01
CA VAL A 187 6.14 6.07 -16.19
C VAL A 187 4.91 6.05 -15.27
N VAL A 188 3.76 5.60 -15.78
CA VAL A 188 2.53 5.47 -14.98
C VAL A 188 2.67 4.40 -13.90
N SER A 189 3.31 3.28 -14.20
CA SER A 189 3.52 2.20 -13.23
C SER A 189 4.55 2.54 -12.15
N PHE A 190 5.52 3.39 -12.46
CA PHE A 190 6.57 3.78 -11.51
C PHE A 190 6.08 4.82 -10.49
N GLN A 191 5.16 5.70 -10.87
CA GLN A 191 4.67 6.77 -10.01
C GLN A 191 3.51 6.27 -9.12
N PRO A 192 3.66 6.27 -7.78
CA PRO A 192 2.57 5.90 -6.88
C PRO A 192 1.33 6.78 -7.11
N GLY A 193 0.16 6.14 -7.23
CA GLY A 193 -1.12 6.84 -7.44
C GLY A 193 -1.38 7.34 -8.87
N ALA A 194 -0.47 7.13 -9.82
CA ALA A 194 -0.66 7.55 -11.21
C ALA A 194 -1.50 6.57 -12.05
N LYS A 195 -1.69 5.33 -11.59
CA LYS A 195 -2.40 4.27 -12.31
C LYS A 195 -3.87 4.16 -11.85
N ALA A 196 -4.79 4.04 -12.81
CA ALA A 196 -6.19 3.72 -12.55
C ALA A 196 -6.36 2.24 -12.14
N SER A 197 -7.31 1.96 -11.24
CA SER A 197 -7.61 0.59 -10.81
C SER A 197 -8.42 -0.15 -11.87
N THR A 198 -7.74 -0.91 -12.73
CA THR A 198 -8.34 -1.67 -13.82
C THR A 198 -7.64 -3.02 -14.00
N ASP A 199 -8.39 -4.07 -14.36
CA ASP A 199 -7.88 -5.45 -14.43
C ASP A 199 -7.13 -5.77 -15.73
N PHE A 200 -7.50 -5.12 -16.85
CA PHE A 200 -7.02 -5.51 -18.18
C PHE A 200 -5.70 -4.87 -18.60
N ALA A 201 -5.49 -3.59 -18.28
CA ALA A 201 -4.33 -2.84 -18.76
C ALA A 201 -3.96 -1.71 -17.80
N THR A 202 -2.83 -1.05 -18.08
CA THR A 202 -2.37 0.11 -17.32
C THR A 202 -2.85 1.39 -17.98
N PHE A 203 -3.73 2.11 -17.30
CA PHE A 203 -4.22 3.42 -17.71
C PHE A 203 -3.80 4.50 -16.71
N PRO A 204 -3.40 5.69 -17.18
CA PRO A 204 -3.11 6.82 -16.30
C PRO A 204 -4.41 7.40 -15.71
N VAL A 205 -4.34 7.90 -14.48
CA VAL A 205 -5.42 8.71 -13.89
C VAL A 205 -5.46 10.11 -14.52
N SER A 206 -6.64 10.70 -14.63
CA SER A 206 -6.82 12.03 -15.26
C SER A 206 -5.99 13.13 -14.59
N SER A 207 -5.92 13.13 -13.25
CA SER A 207 -5.11 14.09 -12.49
C SER A 207 -3.62 14.00 -12.83
N PHE A 208 -3.11 12.79 -13.07
CA PHE A 208 -1.72 12.57 -13.46
C PHE A 208 -1.42 13.13 -14.85
N VAL A 209 -2.32 12.91 -15.81
CA VAL A 209 -2.16 13.45 -17.17
C VAL A 209 -2.15 14.98 -17.15
N LYS A 210 -3.11 15.60 -16.45
CA LYS A 210 -3.19 17.06 -16.30
C LYS A 210 -1.94 17.64 -15.62
N ALA A 211 -1.49 17.01 -14.53
CA ALA A 211 -0.27 17.45 -13.83
C ALA A 211 0.98 17.31 -14.70
N LYS A 212 1.05 16.27 -15.55
CA LYS A 212 2.16 16.07 -16.49
C LYS A 212 2.17 17.13 -17.60
N GLU A 213 1.00 17.55 -18.07
CA GLU A 213 0.86 18.63 -19.04
C GLU A 213 1.25 19.99 -18.42
N GLU A 214 0.78 20.28 -17.21
CA GLU A 214 1.16 21.49 -16.47
C GLU A 214 2.67 21.54 -16.19
N LYS A 215 3.31 20.39 -15.92
CA LYS A 215 4.76 20.32 -15.76
C LYS A 215 5.52 20.69 -17.04
N GLN A 216 4.94 20.47 -18.22
CA GLN A 216 5.57 20.86 -19.50
C GLN A 216 5.44 22.36 -19.75
N THR A 217 4.32 22.98 -19.36
CA THR A 217 4.10 24.42 -19.49
C THR A 217 4.82 25.23 -18.40
N GLY A 218 5.13 24.61 -17.27
CA GLY A 218 5.89 25.21 -16.17
C GLY A 218 5.00 25.89 -15.14
N HIS A 219 5.47 26.97 -14.53
CA HIS A 219 4.71 27.70 -13.52
C HIS A 219 3.75 28.71 -14.18
N VAL A 220 2.49 28.68 -13.77
CA VAL A 220 1.46 29.62 -14.24
C VAL A 220 1.61 30.96 -13.53
N PHE A 221 1.64 32.06 -14.29
CA PHE A 221 1.62 33.41 -13.71
C PHE A 221 0.22 33.74 -13.18
N VAL A 222 0.14 33.99 -11.87
CA VAL A 222 -1.13 34.26 -11.18
C VAL A 222 -1.37 35.76 -10.98
N GLY A 223 -0.32 36.57 -10.77
CA GLY A 223 -0.47 38.00 -10.55
C GLY A 223 0.82 38.71 -10.17
N ARG A 224 0.72 40.03 -9.95
CA ARG A 224 1.83 40.92 -9.56
C ARG A 224 1.43 41.72 -8.32
N VAL A 225 2.34 41.80 -7.36
CA VAL A 225 2.21 42.69 -6.20
C VAL A 225 3.28 43.77 -6.34
N ALA A 226 2.87 45.03 -6.27
CA ALA A 226 3.78 46.16 -6.25
C ALA A 226 4.05 46.56 -4.80
N LEU A 227 5.32 46.80 -4.47
CA LEU A 227 5.74 47.32 -3.19
C LEU A 227 6.25 48.75 -3.41
N PRO A 228 5.96 49.70 -2.49
CA PRO A 228 6.55 51.03 -2.56
C PRO A 228 8.07 50.94 -2.55
N CYS A 229 8.73 51.58 -3.51
CA CYS A 229 10.18 51.63 -3.61
C CYS A 229 10.64 53.02 -4.06
N ILE A 230 11.91 53.35 -3.79
CA ILE A 230 12.49 54.62 -4.25
C ILE A 230 12.71 54.58 -5.76
N HIS A 231 12.44 55.72 -6.42
CA HIS A 231 12.61 55.85 -7.87
C HIS A 231 14.04 55.47 -8.29
N GLY A 232 14.14 54.59 -9.29
CA GLY A 232 15.43 54.08 -9.79
C GLY A 232 15.91 52.76 -9.14
N GLN A 233 15.23 52.24 -8.12
CA GLN A 233 15.52 50.91 -7.52
C GLN A 233 14.45 49.86 -7.77
N GLU A 234 13.65 50.01 -8.83
CA GLU A 234 12.61 49.04 -9.16
C GLU A 234 13.23 47.68 -9.53
N GLN A 235 12.90 46.63 -8.76
CA GLN A 235 13.30 45.26 -9.06
C GLN A 235 12.08 44.36 -9.24
N VAL A 236 12.13 43.53 -10.29
CA VAL A 236 11.11 42.53 -10.56
C VAL A 236 11.61 41.16 -10.12
N HIS A 237 11.00 40.63 -9.07
CA HIS A 237 11.29 39.28 -8.58
C HIS A 237 10.19 38.31 -9.02
N ARG A 238 10.60 37.19 -9.65
CA ARG A 238 9.70 36.09 -10.01
C ARG A 238 9.68 35.07 -8.89
N LEU A 239 8.60 35.07 -8.12
CA LEU A 239 8.41 34.16 -6.99
C LEU A 239 7.52 32.99 -7.41
N VAL A 240 7.97 31.77 -7.14
CA VAL A 240 7.16 30.55 -7.30
C VAL A 240 6.63 30.17 -5.92
N LEU A 241 5.31 30.17 -5.78
CA LEU A 241 4.63 29.89 -4.52
C LEU A 241 3.76 28.65 -4.66
N SER A 242 3.69 27.84 -3.60
CA SER A 242 2.67 26.80 -3.48
C SER A 242 1.30 27.42 -3.24
N GLN A 243 0.23 26.66 -3.49
CA GLN A 243 -1.14 27.12 -3.23
C GLN A 243 -1.34 27.57 -1.77
N GLN A 244 -0.76 26.86 -0.80
CA GLN A 244 -0.84 27.21 0.62
C GLN A 244 -0.11 28.52 0.94
N GLN A 245 1.07 28.74 0.35
CA GLN A 245 1.83 29.97 0.51
C GLN A 245 1.09 31.16 -0.12
N LEU A 246 0.52 30.98 -1.31
CA LEU A 246 -0.27 32.01 -1.97
C LEU A 246 -1.50 32.41 -1.14
N GLN A 247 -2.23 31.44 -0.57
CA GLN A 247 -3.34 31.72 0.33
C GLN A 247 -2.89 32.49 1.58
N LYS A 248 -1.71 32.19 2.13
CA LYS A 248 -1.16 32.92 3.27
C LYS A 248 -0.83 34.37 2.91
N VAL A 249 -0.19 34.60 1.76
CA VAL A 249 0.09 35.95 1.25
C VAL A 249 -1.21 36.72 1.04
N HIS A 250 -2.21 36.10 0.40
CA HIS A 250 -3.51 36.74 0.19
C HIS A 250 -4.19 37.13 1.51
N ARG A 251 -4.19 36.25 2.53
CA ARG A 251 -4.74 36.59 3.85
C ARG A 251 -4.00 37.75 4.52
N LEU A 252 -2.67 37.83 4.36
CA LEU A 252 -1.87 38.92 4.93
C LEU A 252 -2.04 40.25 4.21
N LEU A 253 -2.39 40.23 2.92
CA LEU A 253 -2.67 41.45 2.15
C LEU A 253 -4.10 41.97 2.33
N MET A 254 -5.02 41.11 2.80
CA MET A 254 -6.43 41.43 3.04
C MET A 254 -6.71 41.83 4.50
N ALA A 255 -5.76 41.61 5.41
CA ALA A 255 -5.81 42.03 6.81
C ALA A 255 -5.19 43.42 6.97
#